data_AF-S9QKP5-F1
#
_entry.id   AF-S9QKP5-F1
#
_cell.length_a   1.000
_cell.length_b   1.000
_cell.length_c   1.000
_cell.angle_alpha   90.00
_cell.angle_beta   90.00
_cell.angle_gamma   90.00
#
_symmetry.space_group_name_H-M   'P 1'
#
loop_
_entity.id
_entity.type
_entity.pdbx_description
1 polymer ?
#
loop_
_entity_poly.entity_id
_entity_poly.type
_entity_poly.pdbx_seq_one_letter_code
_entity_poly.pdbx_strand_id
1 'polypeptide(L)'
;MLNILYEKLTTCRAAAMRRAFALSVLAALGGCQTFPLTPTEFGMSLESEPFVQQRASDAWVAVDGTQLVLERALGPVSEQRILLPNRTALSGENVMHLRARRGDLVNMGRFRPLDLLGPEGTPHPFDPFEDLSFRTEDDVLGTLSWAVWTNQAGLNCVLAFRRLDATTRVVPADAAIADMMLRNCIHGSVEEALEPARPSVSGFAATGLPARGAPEMLSPLAGPQP
;
A
#
# COMPACT_ATOMS: atom_id res chain seq x y z
N MET A 1 76.09 23.38 31.34
CA MET A 1 75.29 22.17 31.61
C MET A 1 73.79 22.51 31.79
N LEU A 2 73.22 23.40 30.96
CA LEU A 2 71.85 23.90 31.12
C LEU A 2 71.04 24.03 29.80
N ASN A 3 71.58 23.56 28.65
CA ASN A 3 70.97 23.75 27.32
C ASN A 3 70.34 22.48 26.70
N ILE A 4 70.43 21.32 27.36
CA ILE A 4 69.95 20.04 26.77
C ILE A 4 68.54 19.65 27.27
N LEU A 5 68.01 20.31 28.30
CA LEU A 5 66.70 19.99 28.88
C LEU A 5 65.52 20.71 28.21
N TYR A 6 65.76 21.79 27.45
CA TYR A 6 64.66 22.58 26.85
C TYR A 6 64.13 21.99 25.53
N GLU A 7 64.95 21.23 24.79
CA GLU A 7 64.57 20.68 23.48
C GLU A 7 63.69 19.43 23.55
N LYS A 8 63.69 18.70 24.68
CA LYS A 8 62.86 17.49 24.85
C LYS A 8 61.43 17.77 25.30
N LEU A 9 61.12 18.95 25.82
CA LEU A 9 59.79 19.30 26.32
C LEU A 9 58.83 19.79 25.22
N THR A 10 59.36 20.37 24.13
CA THR A 10 58.57 20.89 23.00
C THR A 10 58.07 19.78 22.06
N THR A 11 58.81 18.69 21.90
CA THR A 11 58.44 17.55 21.03
C THR A 11 57.33 16.68 21.61
N CYS A 12 57.19 16.61 22.94
CA CYS A 12 56.15 15.79 23.59
C CYS A 12 54.74 16.43 23.50
N ARG A 13 54.65 17.78 23.49
CA ARG A 13 53.37 18.51 23.34
C ARG A 13 52.79 18.43 21.93
N ALA A 14 53.61 18.41 20.89
CA ALA A 14 53.15 18.31 19.50
C ALA A 14 52.57 16.92 19.16
N ALA A 15 53.11 15.85 19.76
CA ALA A 15 52.63 14.48 19.58
C ALA A 15 51.29 14.23 20.30
N ALA A 16 51.09 14.82 21.48
CA ALA A 16 49.84 14.71 22.24
C ALA A 16 48.68 15.46 21.56
N MET A 17 48.95 16.64 20.98
CA MET A 17 47.93 17.48 20.33
C MET A 17 47.48 16.89 18.97
N ARG A 18 48.37 16.22 18.22
CA ARG A 18 48.00 15.49 16.98
C ARG A 18 47.17 14.23 17.24
N ARG A 19 47.40 13.53 18.36
CA ARG A 19 46.62 12.33 18.73
C ARG A 19 45.21 12.67 19.22
N ALA A 20 45.04 13.79 19.93
CA ALA A 20 43.73 14.25 20.39
C ALA A 20 42.81 14.65 19.23
N PHE A 21 43.37 15.29 18.18
CA PHE A 21 42.61 15.70 16.99
C PHE A 21 42.23 14.51 16.09
N ALA A 22 43.10 13.50 15.98
CA ALA A 22 42.81 12.28 15.22
C ALA A 22 41.67 11.45 15.85
N LEU A 23 41.58 11.40 17.19
CA LEU A 23 40.50 10.68 17.88
C LEU A 23 39.14 11.40 17.74
N SER A 24 39.12 12.73 17.67
CA SER A 24 37.86 13.49 17.53
C SER A 24 37.28 13.39 16.12
N VAL A 25 38.12 13.30 15.08
CA VAL A 25 37.68 13.08 13.69
C VAL A 25 37.14 11.65 13.50
N LEU A 26 37.71 10.65 14.16
CA LEU A 26 37.21 9.27 14.13
C LEU A 26 35.87 9.10 14.88
N ALA A 27 35.64 9.86 15.96
CA ALA A 27 34.36 9.86 16.66
C ALA A 27 33.23 10.58 15.87
N ALA A 28 33.57 11.60 15.07
CA ALA A 28 32.60 12.31 14.23
C ALA A 28 32.09 11.47 13.04
N LEU A 29 32.84 10.43 12.63
CA LEU A 29 32.44 9.53 11.53
C LEU A 29 31.57 8.35 11.99
N GLY A 30 31.34 8.18 13.30
CA GLY A 30 30.54 7.07 13.85
C GLY A 30 29.05 7.33 14.03
N GLY A 31 28.56 8.55 13.73
CA GLY A 31 27.24 9.02 14.17
C GLY A 31 26.04 8.74 13.24
N CYS A 32 26.25 8.31 11.99
CA CYS A 32 25.16 7.98 11.08
C CYS A 32 25.07 6.47 10.86
N GLN A 33 24.89 5.70 11.93
CA GLN A 33 24.37 4.34 11.78
C GLN A 33 22.84 4.41 11.76
N THR A 34 22.29 4.70 10.58
CA THR A 34 20.89 4.39 10.29
C THR A 34 20.76 2.87 10.27
N PHE A 35 20.51 2.26 11.43
CA PHE A 35 20.12 0.87 11.49
C PHE A 35 18.82 0.69 10.69
N PRO A 36 18.70 -0.38 9.88
CA PRO A 36 17.42 -0.68 9.25
C PRO A 36 16.37 -0.89 10.36
N LEU A 37 15.22 -0.23 10.23
CA LEU A 37 14.11 -0.38 11.17
C LEU A 37 13.75 -1.86 11.29
N THR A 38 13.48 -2.32 12.51
CA THR A 38 12.84 -3.63 12.70
C THR A 38 11.44 -3.62 12.07
N PRO A 39 10.86 -4.78 11.71
CA PRO A 39 9.52 -4.82 11.11
C PRO A 39 8.45 -4.12 11.94
N THR A 40 8.53 -4.23 13.27
CA THR A 40 7.61 -3.56 14.20
C THR A 40 7.79 -2.05 14.20
N GLU A 41 9.03 -1.55 14.24
CA GLU A 41 9.31 -0.12 14.18
C GLU A 41 8.91 0.49 12.83
N PHE A 42 9.12 -0.25 11.74
CA PHE A 42 8.66 0.14 10.41
C PHE A 42 7.13 0.24 10.37
N GLY A 43 6.42 -0.74 10.94
CA GLY A 43 4.96 -0.72 11.04
C GLY A 43 4.44 0.51 11.79
N MET A 44 4.99 0.78 12.99
CA MET A 44 4.64 1.97 13.77
C MET A 44 4.94 3.28 13.01
N SER A 45 6.07 3.33 12.30
CA SER A 45 6.44 4.49 11.48
C SER A 45 5.46 4.69 10.34
N LEU A 46 5.12 3.64 9.59
CA LEU A 46 4.14 3.69 8.50
C LEU A 46 2.76 4.12 9.01
N GLU A 47 2.35 3.65 10.19
CA GLU A 47 1.09 4.06 10.80
C GLU A 47 1.03 5.55 11.13
N SER A 48 2.17 6.13 11.53
CA SER A 48 2.30 7.57 11.82
C SER A 48 2.41 8.47 10.58
N GLU A 49 2.70 7.90 9.40
CA GLU A 49 2.75 8.68 8.17
C GLU A 49 1.34 9.16 7.79
N PRO A 50 1.16 10.47 7.51
CA PRO A 50 -0.13 11.02 7.18
C PRO A 50 -0.57 10.55 5.79
N PHE A 51 -1.87 10.29 5.66
CA PHE A 51 -2.50 10.13 4.36
C PHE A 51 -2.62 11.48 3.65
N VAL A 52 -2.19 11.52 2.39
CA VAL A 52 -2.30 12.67 1.49
C VAL A 52 -3.38 12.38 0.46
N GLN A 53 -4.26 13.36 0.23
CA GLN A 53 -5.28 13.25 -0.80
C GLN A 53 -4.66 13.26 -2.21
N GLN A 54 -5.09 12.30 -3.03
CA GLN A 54 -4.71 12.18 -4.44
C GLN A 54 -5.87 12.53 -5.36
N ARG A 55 -5.59 12.67 -6.66
CA ARG A 55 -6.65 12.82 -7.67
C ARG A 55 -7.27 11.45 -7.93
N ALA A 56 -8.54 11.44 -8.32
CA ALA A 56 -9.23 10.19 -8.70
C ALA A 56 -8.52 9.46 -9.86
N SER A 57 -7.88 10.19 -10.77
CA SER A 57 -7.08 9.61 -11.88
C SER A 57 -5.84 8.85 -11.42
N ASP A 58 -5.38 9.11 -10.20
CA ASP A 58 -4.18 8.49 -9.61
C ASP A 58 -4.56 7.25 -8.75
N ALA A 59 -5.84 6.87 -8.73
CA ALA A 59 -6.29 5.65 -8.08
C ALA A 59 -5.74 4.40 -8.79
N TRP A 60 -5.24 3.46 -8.00
CA TRP A 60 -4.71 2.18 -8.47
C TRP A 60 -5.83 1.28 -9.01
N VAL A 61 -7.04 1.42 -8.46
CA VAL A 61 -8.26 0.76 -8.92
C VAL A 61 -9.29 1.80 -9.36
N ALA A 62 -9.77 1.66 -10.58
CA ALA A 62 -10.79 2.52 -11.16
C ALA A 62 -12.18 2.12 -10.69
N VAL A 63 -12.70 2.73 -9.62
CA VAL A 63 -14.11 2.52 -9.22
C VAL A 63 -14.97 3.71 -9.64
N ASP A 64 -16.06 3.44 -10.36
CA ASP A 64 -17.04 4.46 -10.72
C ASP A 64 -17.58 5.17 -9.48
N GLY A 65 -17.60 6.51 -9.51
CA GLY A 65 -18.09 7.31 -8.40
C GLY A 65 -17.16 7.35 -7.18
N THR A 66 -15.87 6.99 -7.32
CA THR A 66 -14.86 7.18 -6.27
C THR A 66 -14.95 8.58 -5.66
N GLN A 67 -15.11 8.65 -4.33
CA GLN A 67 -15.33 9.92 -3.63
C GLN A 67 -14.01 10.56 -3.18
N LEU A 68 -13.08 9.74 -2.70
CA LEU A 68 -11.80 10.20 -2.15
C LEU A 68 -10.74 9.13 -2.35
N VAL A 69 -9.54 9.57 -2.74
CA VAL A 69 -8.35 8.73 -2.83
C VAL A 69 -7.33 9.30 -1.87
N LEU A 70 -6.85 8.48 -0.95
CA LEU A 70 -5.84 8.81 0.02
C LEU A 70 -4.64 7.90 -0.19
N GLU A 71 -3.44 8.45 -0.15
CA GLU A 71 -2.21 7.68 -0.28
C GLU A 71 -1.21 8.08 0.79
N ARG A 72 -0.45 7.10 1.28
CA ARG A 72 0.76 7.32 2.05
C ARG A 72 1.85 6.36 1.59
N ALA A 73 3.10 6.72 1.82
CA ALA A 73 4.22 5.86 1.49
C ALA A 73 5.34 6.02 2.52
N LEU A 74 5.97 4.90 2.86
CA LEU A 74 7.17 4.85 3.68
C LEU A 74 8.13 3.82 3.10
N GLY A 75 9.31 4.28 2.65
CA GLY A 75 10.30 3.39 2.05
C GLY A 75 9.71 2.54 0.91
N PRO A 76 9.85 1.20 0.92
CA PRO A 76 9.38 0.33 -0.16
C PRO A 76 7.87 0.04 -0.11
N VAL A 77 7.13 0.60 0.85
CA VAL A 77 5.70 0.36 1.01
C VAL A 77 4.92 1.62 0.68
N SER A 78 3.89 1.46 -0.14
CA SER A 78 2.86 2.47 -0.33
C SER A 78 1.49 1.89 -0.02
N GLU A 79 0.60 2.72 0.51
CA GLU A 79 -0.77 2.35 0.81
C GLU A 79 -1.71 3.35 0.17
N GLN A 80 -2.78 2.84 -0.45
CA GLN A 80 -3.86 3.65 -0.97
C GLN A 80 -5.19 3.23 -0.35
N ARG A 81 -6.01 4.21 0.02
CA ARG A 81 -7.39 4.04 0.46
C ARG A 81 -8.31 4.75 -0.52
N ILE A 82 -9.24 4.00 -1.10
CA ILE A 82 -10.22 4.49 -2.06
C ILE A 82 -11.60 4.40 -1.40
N LEU A 83 -12.23 5.55 -1.15
CA LEU A 83 -13.58 5.61 -0.61
C LEU A 83 -14.61 5.36 -1.72
N LEU A 84 -15.45 4.36 -1.49
CA LEU A 84 -16.46 3.90 -2.43
C LEU A 84 -17.74 4.73 -2.30
N PRO A 85 -18.53 4.89 -3.38
CA PRO A 85 -19.69 5.79 -3.37
C PRO A 85 -20.84 5.35 -2.47
N ASN A 86 -20.90 4.07 -2.14
CA ASN A 86 -22.05 3.46 -1.47
C ASN A 86 -22.21 4.03 -0.06
N ARG A 87 -23.34 4.66 0.23
CA ARG A 87 -23.68 5.15 1.57
C ARG A 87 -24.67 4.21 2.23
N THR A 88 -24.39 3.84 3.48
CA THR A 88 -25.28 2.99 4.28
C THR A 88 -25.40 3.58 5.68
N ALA A 89 -26.39 3.13 6.45
CA ALA A 89 -26.55 3.53 7.84
C ALA A 89 -25.58 2.82 8.81
N LEU A 90 -24.74 1.90 8.31
CA LEU A 90 -23.76 1.20 9.13
C LEU A 90 -22.57 2.10 9.44
N SER A 91 -21.99 1.93 10.62
CA SER A 91 -20.76 2.62 10.99
C SER A 91 -19.60 2.16 10.11
N GLY A 92 -18.70 3.08 9.81
CA GLY A 92 -17.49 2.82 9.03
C GLY A 92 -17.68 3.02 7.53
N GLU A 93 -16.60 3.37 6.86
CA GLU A 93 -16.61 3.72 5.45
C GLU A 93 -16.57 2.50 4.54
N ASN A 94 -17.21 2.61 3.37
CA ASN A 94 -16.99 1.66 2.29
C ASN A 94 -15.66 2.02 1.63
N VAL A 95 -14.69 1.13 1.73
CA VAL A 95 -13.30 1.43 1.42
C VAL A 95 -12.62 0.24 0.75
N MET A 96 -11.81 0.54 -0.24
CA MET A 96 -10.78 -0.36 -0.73
C MET A 96 -9.43 0.10 -0.20
N HIS A 97 -8.74 -0.77 0.53
CA HIS A 97 -7.42 -0.53 1.06
C HIS A 97 -6.41 -1.40 0.29
N LEU A 98 -5.44 -0.78 -0.35
CA LEU A 98 -4.37 -1.43 -1.07
C LEU A 98 -3.05 -1.13 -0.39
N ARG A 99 -2.19 -2.15 -0.25
CA ARG A 99 -0.80 -2.00 0.19
C ARG A 99 0.12 -2.59 -0.88
N ALA A 100 0.85 -1.72 -1.55
CA ALA A 100 1.84 -2.10 -2.54
C ALA A 100 3.23 -2.22 -1.91
N ARG A 101 4.02 -3.19 -2.39
CA ARG A 101 5.40 -3.42 -1.96
C ARG A 101 6.34 -3.46 -3.15
N ARG A 102 7.38 -2.63 -3.09
CA ARG A 102 8.45 -2.54 -4.09
C ARG A 102 9.52 -3.58 -3.82
N GLY A 103 10.05 -4.22 -4.87
CA GLY A 103 11.12 -5.23 -4.78
C GLY A 103 10.93 -6.43 -5.71
N ASP A 104 11.68 -7.50 -5.48
CA ASP A 104 11.59 -8.72 -6.28
C ASP A 104 10.51 -9.67 -5.75
N LEU A 105 9.69 -10.22 -6.65
CA LEU A 105 8.64 -11.21 -6.32
C LEU A 105 9.15 -12.41 -5.51
N VAL A 106 10.38 -12.85 -5.77
CA VAL A 106 11.02 -13.98 -5.08
C VAL A 106 11.17 -13.74 -3.57
N ASN A 107 11.30 -12.47 -3.17
CA ASN A 107 11.44 -12.06 -1.77
C ASN A 107 10.11 -11.64 -1.14
N MET A 108 9.02 -11.62 -1.91
CA MET A 108 7.69 -11.29 -1.41
C MET A 108 7.11 -12.50 -0.68
N GLY A 109 7.07 -12.44 0.66
CA GLY A 109 6.50 -13.50 1.50
C GLY A 109 5.02 -13.77 1.20
N ARG A 110 4.42 -14.74 1.93
CA ARG A 110 3.03 -15.16 1.72
C ARG A 110 2.01 -14.02 1.91
N PHE A 111 0.84 -14.15 1.30
CA PHE A 111 -0.29 -13.26 1.54
C PHE A 111 -0.79 -13.40 2.98
N ARG A 112 -0.97 -12.27 3.66
CA ARG A 112 -1.39 -12.18 5.06
C ARG A 112 -2.49 -11.13 5.17
N PRO A 113 -3.78 -11.52 5.07
CA PRO A 113 -4.91 -10.59 5.14
C PRO A 113 -4.89 -9.69 6.38
N LEU A 114 -4.46 -10.24 7.52
CA LEU A 114 -4.35 -9.51 8.79
C LEU A 114 -3.43 -8.28 8.71
N ASP A 115 -2.44 -8.28 7.82
CA ASP A 115 -1.54 -7.13 7.67
C ASP A 115 -2.28 -5.91 7.10
N LEU A 116 -3.44 -6.08 6.46
CA LEU A 116 -4.28 -5.01 5.89
C LEU A 116 -5.34 -4.48 6.87
N LEU A 117 -5.53 -5.13 8.02
CA LEU A 117 -6.44 -4.64 9.05
C LEU A 117 -5.80 -3.46 9.79
N GLY A 118 -6.61 -2.47 10.12
CA GLY A 118 -6.19 -1.34 10.96
C GLY A 118 -6.01 -1.74 12.42
N PRO A 119 -5.54 -0.82 13.28
CA PRO A 119 -5.40 -1.07 14.72
C PRO A 119 -6.74 -1.39 15.40
N GLU A 120 -7.85 -0.95 14.82
CA GLU A 120 -9.22 -1.31 15.23
C GLU A 120 -9.61 -2.78 14.98
N GLY A 121 -8.82 -3.53 14.22
CA GLY A 121 -9.08 -4.93 13.89
C GLY A 121 -10.06 -5.12 12.73
N THR A 122 -10.89 -6.19 12.80
CA THR A 122 -11.88 -6.46 11.76
C THR A 122 -12.92 -5.34 11.71
N PRO A 123 -13.21 -4.76 10.54
CA PRO A 123 -14.16 -3.68 10.46
C PRO A 123 -15.59 -4.15 10.79
N HIS A 124 -16.34 -3.35 11.53
CA HIS A 124 -17.78 -3.53 11.70
C HIS A 124 -18.48 -3.65 10.32
N PRO A 125 -19.54 -4.44 10.12
CA PRO A 125 -20.27 -5.26 11.10
C PRO A 125 -19.77 -6.71 11.23
N PHE A 126 -18.57 -7.00 10.75
CA PHE A 126 -18.03 -8.34 10.77
C PHE A 126 -17.60 -8.75 12.19
N ASP A 127 -17.72 -10.05 12.47
CA ASP A 127 -17.16 -10.69 13.66
C ASP A 127 -15.62 -10.61 13.66
N PRO A 128 -14.94 -10.94 14.78
CA PRO A 128 -13.49 -11.05 14.82
C PRO A 128 -12.95 -11.93 13.67
N PHE A 129 -11.77 -11.59 13.15
CA PHE A 129 -11.25 -12.17 11.90
C PHE A 129 -11.14 -13.70 11.97
N GLU A 130 -10.72 -14.21 13.13
CA GLU A 130 -10.59 -15.62 13.44
C GLU A 130 -11.90 -16.42 13.36
N ASP A 131 -13.05 -15.75 13.53
CA ASP A 131 -14.37 -16.35 13.53
C ASP A 131 -15.06 -16.25 12.16
N LEU A 132 -14.44 -15.53 11.21
CA LEU A 132 -15.02 -15.34 9.88
C LEU A 132 -14.96 -16.60 9.03
N SER A 133 -16.11 -16.92 8.43
CA SER A 133 -16.21 -17.96 7.40
C SER A 133 -15.96 -17.36 6.01
N PHE A 134 -14.79 -17.63 5.45
CA PHE A 134 -14.40 -17.15 4.12
C PHE A 134 -14.90 -18.07 3.01
N ARG A 135 -15.46 -17.46 1.97
CA ARG A 135 -15.64 -18.04 0.64
C ARG A 135 -14.44 -17.68 -0.22
N THR A 136 -14.13 -18.52 -1.19
CA THR A 136 -12.98 -18.31 -2.08
C THR A 136 -13.36 -18.62 -3.52
N GLU A 137 -12.84 -17.83 -4.45
CA GLU A 137 -13.00 -17.97 -5.88
C GLU A 137 -11.71 -17.57 -6.59
N ASP A 138 -11.31 -18.32 -7.60
CA ASP A 138 -10.16 -17.99 -8.45
C ASP A 138 -10.63 -17.31 -9.73
N ASP A 139 -9.99 -16.19 -10.08
CA ASP A 139 -10.20 -15.49 -11.34
C ASP A 139 -8.86 -15.11 -12.00
N VAL A 140 -8.90 -14.29 -13.07
CA VAL A 140 -7.71 -13.86 -13.83
C VAL A 140 -6.73 -13.00 -13.01
N LEU A 141 -7.14 -12.45 -11.88
CA LEU A 141 -6.32 -11.68 -10.94
C LEU A 141 -5.86 -12.54 -9.74
N GLY A 142 -6.11 -13.85 -9.76
CA GLY A 142 -5.75 -14.80 -8.72
C GLY A 142 -6.90 -15.10 -7.76
N THR A 143 -6.58 -15.52 -6.54
CA THR A 143 -7.57 -15.95 -5.54
C THR A 143 -8.20 -14.76 -4.82
N LEU A 144 -9.53 -14.67 -4.86
CA LEU A 144 -10.35 -13.75 -4.08
C LEU A 144 -11.00 -14.50 -2.93
N SER A 145 -10.76 -14.07 -1.69
CA SER A 145 -11.41 -14.62 -0.50
C SER A 145 -12.28 -13.56 0.17
N TRP A 146 -13.53 -13.87 0.53
CA TRP A 146 -14.41 -12.91 1.17
C TRP A 146 -15.32 -13.51 2.24
N ALA A 147 -15.61 -12.71 3.26
CA ALA A 147 -16.66 -12.96 4.23
C ALA A 147 -17.90 -12.12 3.89
N VAL A 148 -19.07 -12.59 4.30
CA VAL A 148 -20.35 -11.91 4.06
C VAL A 148 -21.05 -11.67 5.39
N TRP A 149 -21.54 -10.46 5.57
CA TRP A 149 -22.49 -10.12 6.61
C TRP A 149 -23.78 -9.60 5.97
N THR A 150 -24.93 -9.90 6.57
CA THR A 150 -26.23 -9.41 6.11
C THR A 150 -27.13 -9.08 7.28
N ASN A 151 -27.91 -8.00 7.17
CA ASN A 151 -28.99 -7.71 8.12
C ASN A 151 -30.30 -8.43 7.78
N GLN A 152 -30.31 -9.29 6.76
CA GLN A 152 -31.50 -9.98 6.23
C GLN A 152 -32.62 -9.05 5.71
N ALA A 153 -32.38 -7.74 5.65
CA ALA A 153 -33.29 -6.72 5.14
C ALA A 153 -32.74 -6.07 3.86
N GLY A 154 -31.91 -6.80 3.12
CA GLY A 154 -31.34 -6.38 1.83
C GLY A 154 -30.06 -5.55 1.91
N LEU A 155 -29.52 -5.28 3.11
CA LEU A 155 -28.19 -4.69 3.27
C LEU A 155 -27.16 -5.81 3.42
N ASN A 156 -26.28 -5.91 2.44
CA ASN A 156 -25.20 -6.90 2.41
C ASN A 156 -23.85 -6.20 2.47
N CYS A 157 -22.97 -6.71 3.32
CA CYS A 157 -21.59 -6.27 3.45
C CYS A 157 -20.66 -7.41 3.04
N VAL A 158 -19.63 -7.06 2.28
CA VAL A 158 -18.53 -7.97 1.97
C VAL A 158 -17.23 -7.44 2.55
N LEU A 159 -16.44 -8.35 3.12
CA LEU A 159 -15.06 -8.12 3.50
C LEU A 159 -14.19 -9.06 2.68
N ALA A 160 -13.59 -8.52 1.62
CA ALA A 160 -12.85 -9.30 0.65
C ALA A 160 -11.35 -9.00 0.70
N PHE A 161 -10.55 -10.01 0.39
CA PHE A 161 -9.10 -9.99 0.42
C PHE A 161 -8.55 -10.67 -0.82
N ARG A 162 -7.53 -10.06 -1.43
CA ARG A 162 -6.73 -10.74 -2.45
C ARG A 162 -5.34 -10.14 -2.55
N ARG A 163 -4.44 -10.90 -3.18
CA ARG A 163 -3.15 -10.38 -3.65
C ARG A 163 -3.22 -10.17 -5.15
N LEU A 164 -2.74 -9.02 -5.58
CA LEU A 164 -2.51 -8.65 -6.97
C LEU A 164 -1.01 -8.69 -7.22
N ASP A 165 -0.61 -9.12 -8.41
CA ASP A 165 0.78 -9.12 -8.84
C ASP A 165 1.03 -8.07 -9.94
N ALA A 166 2.30 -7.79 -10.23
CA ALA A 166 2.72 -6.81 -11.23
C ALA A 166 2.24 -7.11 -12.67
N THR A 167 1.69 -8.30 -12.95
CA THR A 167 1.06 -8.58 -14.25
C THR A 167 -0.31 -7.92 -14.37
N THR A 168 -0.90 -7.54 -13.23
CA THR A 168 -2.15 -6.79 -13.16
C THR A 168 -1.87 -5.28 -13.26
N ARG A 169 -2.69 -4.56 -14.05
CA ARG A 169 -2.53 -3.10 -14.26
C ARG A 169 -2.85 -2.26 -13.02
N VAL A 170 -3.22 -2.90 -11.91
CA VAL A 170 -3.59 -2.27 -10.64
C VAL A 170 -2.36 -1.98 -9.80
N VAL A 171 -1.27 -2.72 -9.99
CA VAL A 171 -0.05 -2.54 -9.19
C VAL A 171 0.70 -1.30 -9.70
N PRO A 172 1.10 -0.36 -8.81
CA PRO A 172 1.95 0.77 -9.18
C PRO A 172 3.21 0.32 -9.92
N ALA A 173 3.71 1.13 -10.86
CA ALA A 173 4.73 0.72 -11.84
C ALA A 173 6.05 0.21 -11.23
N ASP A 174 6.35 0.54 -9.98
CA ASP A 174 7.55 0.13 -9.26
C ASP A 174 7.29 -0.90 -8.14
N ALA A 175 6.04 -1.37 -8.01
CA ALA A 175 5.63 -2.40 -7.06
C ALA A 175 5.57 -3.79 -7.68
N ALA A 176 5.95 -4.80 -6.90
CA ALA A 176 5.91 -6.20 -7.33
C ALA A 176 4.54 -6.83 -7.07
N ILE A 177 3.94 -6.46 -5.94
CA ILE A 177 2.65 -6.96 -5.47
C ILE A 177 1.84 -5.82 -4.86
N ALA A 178 0.52 -5.95 -4.89
CA ALA A 178 -0.39 -5.17 -4.08
C ALA A 178 -1.36 -6.10 -3.34
N ASP A 179 -1.34 -6.04 -2.02
CA ASP A 179 -2.30 -6.73 -1.16
C ASP A 179 -3.54 -5.82 -1.03
N MET A 180 -4.74 -6.37 -1.24
CA MET A 180 -6.00 -5.63 -1.30
C MET A 180 -6.99 -6.14 -0.26
N MET A 181 -7.63 -5.21 0.44
CA MET A 181 -8.80 -5.43 1.28
C MET A 181 -9.94 -4.55 0.76
N LEU A 182 -11.13 -5.12 0.61
CA LEU A 182 -12.36 -4.42 0.28
C LEU A 182 -13.35 -4.58 1.41
N ARG A 183 -13.84 -3.47 1.96
CA ARG A 183 -15.07 -3.43 2.76
C ARG A 183 -16.13 -2.67 1.98
N ASN A 184 -17.19 -3.35 1.57
CA ASN A 184 -18.27 -2.70 0.84
C ASN A 184 -19.64 -3.21 1.30
N CYS A 185 -20.46 -2.31 1.80
CA CYS A 185 -21.82 -2.50 2.25
C CYS A 185 -22.77 -1.80 1.29
N ILE A 186 -23.75 -2.52 0.76
CA ILE A 186 -24.74 -1.99 -0.19
C ILE A 186 -26.14 -2.55 0.06
N HIS A 187 -27.16 -1.80 -0.37
CA HIS A 187 -28.51 -2.32 -0.53
C HIS A 187 -28.63 -3.03 -1.88
N GLY A 188 -28.14 -4.26 -1.96
CA GLY A 188 -27.95 -4.99 -3.22
C GLY A 188 -27.49 -6.41 -3.00
N SER A 189 -26.98 -7.08 -4.04
CA SER A 189 -26.48 -8.46 -3.91
C SER A 189 -25.05 -8.52 -3.36
N VAL A 190 -24.61 -9.72 -2.96
CA VAL A 190 -23.21 -9.95 -2.55
C VAL A 190 -22.27 -9.75 -3.75
N GLU A 191 -22.71 -10.16 -4.94
CA GLU A 191 -21.96 -10.05 -6.18
C GLU A 191 -21.74 -8.58 -6.56
N GLU A 192 -22.78 -7.75 -6.46
CA GLU A 192 -22.68 -6.31 -6.70
C GLU A 192 -21.76 -5.63 -5.67
N ALA A 193 -21.77 -6.09 -4.42
CA ALA A 193 -20.87 -5.57 -3.39
C ALA A 193 -19.40 -5.91 -3.69
N LEU A 194 -19.14 -7.03 -4.37
CA LEU A 194 -17.79 -7.49 -4.74
C LEU A 194 -17.25 -6.85 -6.03
N GLU A 195 -18.08 -6.22 -6.87
CA GLU A 195 -17.67 -5.64 -8.15
C GLU A 195 -16.36 -4.84 -8.11
N PRO A 196 -16.09 -3.98 -7.09
CA PRO A 196 -14.82 -3.25 -7.03
C PRO A 196 -13.58 -4.17 -6.96
N ALA A 197 -13.70 -5.35 -6.39
CA ALA A 197 -12.62 -6.34 -6.28
C ALA A 197 -12.52 -7.27 -7.51
N ARG A 198 -13.46 -7.17 -8.47
CA ARG A 198 -13.55 -8.03 -9.64
C ARG A 198 -12.74 -7.48 -10.82
N PRO A 199 -12.25 -8.35 -11.73
CA PRO A 199 -11.38 -7.95 -12.83
C PRO A 199 -11.95 -6.91 -13.80
N SER A 200 -13.28 -6.79 -13.88
CA SER A 200 -13.99 -5.79 -14.69
C SER A 200 -13.65 -4.34 -14.30
N VAL A 201 -13.31 -4.12 -13.02
CA VAL A 201 -13.12 -2.80 -12.41
C VAL A 201 -11.67 -2.60 -11.96
N SER A 202 -10.90 -3.69 -11.82
CA SER A 202 -9.49 -3.63 -11.40
C SER A 202 -8.55 -3.28 -12.56
N GLY A 203 -8.45 -1.98 -12.87
CA GLY A 203 -7.43 -1.40 -13.74
C GLY A 203 -7.06 0.01 -13.29
N PHE A 204 -5.88 0.50 -13.69
CA PHE A 204 -5.43 1.86 -13.39
C PHE A 204 -6.46 2.90 -13.88
N ALA A 205 -6.86 3.84 -13.02
CA ALA A 205 -7.91 4.82 -13.33
C ALA A 205 -7.60 5.71 -14.54
N ALA A 206 -6.33 5.90 -14.89
CA ALA A 206 -5.93 6.60 -16.11
C ALA A 206 -6.41 5.92 -17.42
N THR A 207 -6.86 4.66 -17.37
CA THR A 207 -7.43 3.93 -18.52
C THR A 207 -8.92 3.59 -18.38
N GLY A 208 -9.57 4.05 -17.31
CA GLY A 208 -11.01 3.90 -17.10
C GLY A 208 -11.79 4.80 -18.07
N LEU A 209 -11.94 4.37 -19.32
CA LEU A 209 -13.00 4.87 -20.18
C LEU A 209 -14.33 4.53 -19.47
N PRO A 210 -15.25 5.48 -19.26
CA PRO A 210 -16.58 5.14 -18.78
C PRO A 210 -17.16 4.11 -19.74
N ALA A 211 -17.78 3.05 -19.21
CA ALA A 211 -18.47 2.00 -19.97
C ALA A 211 -19.73 2.51 -20.73
N ARG A 212 -19.81 3.81 -21.02
CA ARG A 212 -20.74 4.46 -21.93
C ARG A 212 -19.94 5.25 -22.96
N GLY A 213 -19.57 4.57 -24.03
CA GLY A 213 -18.90 5.19 -25.18
C GLY A 213 -17.47 4.70 -25.42
N ALA A 214 -17.23 3.40 -25.28
CA ALA A 214 -16.11 2.81 -26.02
C ALA A 214 -16.29 3.21 -27.50
N PRO A 215 -15.33 3.90 -28.14
CA PRO A 215 -15.35 4.04 -29.57
C PRO A 215 -15.22 2.62 -30.11
N GLU A 216 -16.30 2.12 -30.72
CA GLU A 216 -16.27 0.92 -31.53
C GLU A 216 -15.12 1.11 -32.51
N MET A 217 -14.06 0.31 -32.34
CA MET A 217 -12.87 0.35 -33.19
C MET A 217 -13.30 -0.09 -34.59
N LEU A 218 -13.77 0.88 -35.38
CA LEU A 218 -14.01 0.71 -36.80
C LEU A 218 -12.67 0.32 -37.43
N SER A 219 -12.64 -0.89 -37.97
CA SER A 219 -11.50 -1.44 -38.69
C SER A 219 -10.96 -0.42 -39.70
N PRO A 220 -9.63 -0.18 -39.78
CA PRO A 220 -9.03 0.84 -40.64
C PRO A 220 -9.09 0.51 -42.16
N LEU A 221 -9.92 -0.45 -42.56
CA LEU A 221 -10.10 -0.92 -43.94
C LEU A 221 -11.49 -0.61 -44.52
N ALA A 222 -12.34 0.17 -43.83
CA ALA A 222 -13.67 0.55 -44.32
C ALA A 222 -13.71 1.93 -45.02
N GLY A 223 -12.68 2.28 -45.79
CA GLY A 223 -12.70 3.45 -46.68
C GLY A 223 -13.32 3.10 -48.04
N PRO A 224 -14.14 3.98 -48.67
CA PRO A 224 -14.72 3.70 -49.97
C PRO A 224 -13.61 3.59 -51.03
N GLN A 225 -13.71 2.56 -51.89
CA GLN A 225 -12.86 2.44 -53.07
C GLN A 225 -13.30 3.47 -54.14
N PRO A 226 -12.36 4.01 -54.93
CA PRO A 226 -12.63 5.01 -55.97
C PRO A 226 -13.50 4.50 -57.11
#